data_AF-U7QEX9-F1
#
_entry.id   AF-U7QEX9-F1
#
_cell.length_a   1.000
_cell.length_b   1.000
_cell.length_c   1.000
_cell.angle_alpha   90.00
_cell.angle_beta   90.00
_cell.angle_gamma   90.00
#
_symmetry.space_group_name_H-M   'P 1'
#
loop_
_entity.id
_entity.type
_entity.pdbx_description
1 polymer ?
#
loop_
_entity_poly.entity_id
_entity_poly.type
_entity_poly.pdbx_seq_one_letter_code
_entity_poly.pdbx_strand_id
1 'polypeptide(L)'
;MFKPQFDQLHHRFLQLATVNILSNLMVPLASLVDIAFLGHLTEIRHLAGVALSTVLFKYIYWTFGFLRMGTTGTTAQALGAKDYDRTLLILLRNGLIALIVGLTILLLQYPLRELGFTLISATAEVKIAGQDY
;
A
#
# COMPACT_ATOMS: atom_id res chain seq x y z
N MET A 1 -21.51 22.92 35.11
CA MET A 1 -20.05 23.18 34.96
C MET A 1 -19.44 22.03 34.16
N PHE A 2 -19.53 22.05 32.83
CA PHE A 2 -19.04 21.02 31.88
C PHE A 2 -18.16 21.72 30.84
N LYS A 3 -16.85 21.85 31.09
CA LYS A 3 -15.92 22.45 30.12
C LYS A 3 -14.49 21.87 30.03
N PRO A 4 -13.97 21.00 30.92
CA PRO A 4 -12.58 20.55 30.80
C PRO A 4 -12.35 19.37 29.83
N GLN A 5 -13.40 18.72 29.31
CA GLN A 5 -13.27 17.54 28.44
C GLN A 5 -13.05 17.86 26.95
N PHE A 6 -13.56 18.99 26.45
CA PHE A 6 -13.44 19.33 25.03
C PHE A 6 -12.01 19.68 24.63
N ASP A 7 -11.29 20.51 25.39
CA ASP A 7 -9.92 20.91 25.04
C ASP A 7 -8.94 19.74 25.00
N GLN A 8 -9.10 18.77 25.92
CA GLN A 8 -8.28 17.56 25.93
C GLN A 8 -8.55 16.67 24.71
N LEU A 9 -9.81 16.55 24.28
CA LEU A 9 -10.19 15.78 23.10
C LEU A 9 -9.60 16.41 21.81
N HIS A 10 -9.70 17.74 21.68
CA HIS A 10 -9.13 18.47 20.54
C HIS A 10 -7.61 18.30 20.47
N HIS A 11 -6.90 18.43 21.59
CA HIS A 11 -5.44 18.29 21.60
C HIS A 11 -5.00 16.87 21.26
N ARG A 12 -5.66 15.84 21.81
CA ARG A 12 -5.38 14.43 21.49
C ARG A 12 -5.68 14.11 20.03
N PHE A 13 -6.80 14.61 19.52
CA PHE A 13 -7.15 14.46 18.11
C PHE A 13 -6.12 15.11 17.20
N LEU A 14 -5.70 16.35 17.49
CA LEU A 14 -4.70 17.08 16.71
C LEU A 14 -3.34 16.37 16.73
N GLN A 15 -2.91 15.81 17.86
CA GLN A 15 -1.69 15.00 17.94
C GLN A 15 -1.78 13.76 17.04
N LEU A 16 -2.87 12.99 17.16
CA LEU A 16 -3.08 11.79 16.33
C LEU A 16 -3.16 12.14 14.84
N ALA A 17 -3.90 13.19 14.49
CA ALA A 17 -4.05 13.66 13.12
C ALA A 17 -2.71 14.13 12.55
N THR A 18 -1.92 14.89 13.31
CA THR A 18 -0.60 15.37 12.86
C THR A 18 0.34 14.20 12.57
N VAL A 19 0.43 13.23 13.47
CA VAL A 19 1.25 12.02 13.26
C VAL A 19 0.76 11.22 12.07
N ASN A 20 -0.57 11.12 11.89
CA ASN A 20 -1.15 10.42 10.74
C ASN A 20 -0.84 11.14 9.42
N ILE A 21 -0.97 12.46 9.36
CA ILE A 21 -0.64 13.27 8.18
C ILE A 21 0.84 13.11 7.82
N LEU A 22 1.74 13.25 8.80
CA LEU A 22 3.18 13.05 8.59
C LEU A 22 3.49 11.66 8.05
N SER A 23 2.85 10.62 8.59
CA SER A 23 3.02 9.24 8.12
C SER A 23 2.55 9.05 6.67
N ASN A 24 1.43 9.67 6.29
CA ASN A 24 0.93 9.59 4.90
C ASN A 24 1.79 10.41 3.94
N LEU A 25 2.52 11.43 4.41
CA LEU A 25 3.45 12.22 3.60
C LEU A 25 4.66 11.41 3.12
N MET A 26 4.99 10.30 3.78
CA MET A 26 6.10 9.43 3.40
C MET A 26 5.91 8.79 2.02
N VAL A 27 4.67 8.52 1.61
CA VAL A 27 4.35 7.92 0.31
C VAL A 27 4.78 8.83 -0.87
N PRO A 28 4.33 10.11 -0.95
CA PRO A 28 4.79 11.00 -2.00
C PRO A 28 6.28 11.36 -1.88
N LEU A 29 6.83 11.41 -0.67
CA LEU A 29 8.27 11.66 -0.47
C LEU A 29 9.13 10.53 -1.06
N ALA A 30 8.76 9.27 -0.78
CA ALA A 30 9.40 8.11 -1.40
C ALA A 30 9.29 8.17 -2.93
N SER A 31 8.12 8.55 -3.45
CA SER A 31 7.93 8.70 -4.90
C SER A 31 8.85 9.76 -5.53
N LEU A 32 9.08 10.89 -4.84
CA LEU A 32 10.02 11.92 -5.31
C LEU A 32 11.46 11.41 -5.33
N VAL A 33 11.85 10.63 -4.31
CA VAL A 33 13.17 10.00 -4.25
C VAL A 33 13.33 8.99 -5.40
N ASP A 34 12.33 8.14 -5.64
CA ASP A 34 12.35 7.17 -6.75
C ASP A 34 12.52 7.87 -8.11
N ILE A 35 11.81 8.98 -8.33
CA ILE A 35 11.92 9.79 -9.55
C ILE A 35 13.31 10.41 -9.66
N ALA A 36 13.89 10.93 -8.58
CA ALA A 36 15.23 11.51 -8.59
C ALA A 36 16.31 10.46 -8.92
N PHE A 37 16.18 9.25 -8.35
CA PHE A 37 17.07 8.13 -8.66
C PHE A 37 16.93 7.66 -10.11
N LEU A 38 15.70 7.44 -10.60
CA LEU A 38 15.47 7.04 -11.99
C LEU A 38 15.90 8.12 -12.98
N GLY A 39 15.64 9.39 -12.68
CA GLY A 39 15.95 10.52 -13.56
C GLY A 39 17.45 10.75 -13.77
N HIS A 40 18.31 10.20 -12.92
CA HIS A 40 19.75 10.25 -13.05
C HIS A 40 20.34 9.09 -13.90
N LEU A 41 19.53 8.08 -14.27
CA LEU A 41 19.96 7.02 -15.18
C LEU A 41 19.96 7.54 -16.62
N THR A 42 21.15 7.69 -17.21
CA THR A 42 21.39 8.22 -18.56
C THR A 42 20.82 7.35 -19.68
N GLU A 43 20.45 6.09 -19.43
CA GLU A 43 19.88 5.18 -20.43
C GLU A 43 18.35 4.97 -20.25
N ILE A 44 17.59 5.57 -21.17
CA ILE A 44 16.11 5.54 -21.24
C ILE A 44 15.53 4.12 -21.29
N ARG A 45 16.29 3.14 -21.80
CA ARG A 45 15.82 1.76 -22.02
C ARG A 45 15.60 0.98 -20.72
N HIS A 46 16.42 1.23 -19.70
CA HIS A 46 16.23 0.63 -18.37
C HIS A 46 15.06 1.28 -17.61
N LEU A 47 14.79 2.55 -17.89
CA LEU A 47 13.75 3.35 -17.26
C LEU A 47 12.34 2.84 -17.59
N ALA A 48 12.09 2.45 -18.86
CA ALA A 48 10.80 1.92 -19.30
C ALA A 48 10.47 0.57 -18.63
N GLY A 49 11.45 -0.33 -18.50
CA GLY A 49 11.27 -1.62 -17.85
C GLY A 49 11.00 -1.49 -16.34
N VAL A 50 11.69 -0.56 -15.68
CA VAL A 50 11.43 -0.26 -14.26
C VAL A 50 10.06 0.38 -14.08
N ALA A 51 9.67 1.34 -14.92
CA ALA A 51 8.35 1.95 -14.85
C ALA A 51 7.21 0.94 -14.98
N LEU A 52 7.28 0.02 -15.95
CA LEU A 52 6.29 -1.05 -16.12
C LEU A 52 6.24 -1.99 -14.90
N SER A 53 7.41 -2.38 -14.39
CA SER A 53 7.52 -3.24 -13.20
C SER A 53 6.93 -2.56 -11.96
N THR A 54 7.19 -1.25 -11.79
CA THR A 54 6.64 -0.44 -10.69
C THR A 54 5.12 -0.33 -10.79
N VAL A 55 4.57 -0.12 -11.99
CA VAL A 55 3.11 -0.07 -12.19
C VAL A 55 2.48 -1.41 -11.85
N LEU A 56 3.04 -2.52 -12.34
CA LEU A 56 2.55 -3.87 -12.05
C LEU A 56 2.57 -4.15 -10.54
N PHE A 57 3.70 -3.89 -9.89
CA PHE A 57 3.87 -4.12 -8.46
C PHE A 57 2.91 -3.24 -7.65
N LYS A 58 2.72 -1.99 -8.04
CA LYS A 58 1.77 -1.06 -7.42
C LYS A 58 0.34 -1.60 -7.49
N TYR A 59 -0.09 -2.16 -8.62
CA TYR A 59 -1.42 -2.76 -8.73
C TYR A 59 -1.60 -3.96 -7.80
N ILE A 60 -0.64 -4.88 -7.79
CA ILE A 60 -0.66 -6.05 -6.91
C ILE A 60 -0.72 -5.60 -5.45
N TYR A 61 0.16 -4.67 -5.05
CA TYR A 61 0.23 -4.17 -3.69
C TYR A 61 -1.05 -3.43 -3.27
N TRP A 62 -1.64 -2.64 -4.16
CA TRP A 62 -2.86 -1.89 -3.88
C TRP A 62 -4.06 -2.81 -3.62
N THR A 63 -4.14 -3.97 -4.29
CA THR A 63 -5.15 -4.98 -4.01
C THR A 63 -5.10 -5.42 -2.54
N PHE A 64 -3.93 -5.53 -1.92
CA PHE A 64 -3.80 -5.89 -0.50
C PHE A 64 -4.09 -4.74 0.48
N GLY A 65 -4.42 -3.54 -0.02
CA GLY A 65 -4.83 -2.41 0.80
C GLY A 65 -6.05 -2.71 1.69
N PHE A 66 -6.91 -3.66 1.29
CA PHE A 66 -8.06 -4.10 2.10
C PHE A 66 -7.62 -4.68 3.45
N LEU A 67 -6.46 -5.34 3.52
CA LEU A 67 -6.00 -5.98 4.76
C LEU A 67 -5.73 -4.91 5.85
N ARG A 68 -5.23 -3.74 5.45
CA ARG A 68 -5.04 -2.59 6.36
C ARG A 68 -6.37 -1.98 6.79
N MET A 69 -7.28 -1.74 5.86
CA MET A 69 -8.59 -1.16 6.18
C MET A 69 -9.44 -2.10 7.05
N GLY A 70 -9.42 -3.41 6.78
CA GLY A 70 -10.17 -4.41 7.54
C GLY A 70 -9.66 -4.63 8.97
N THR A 71 -8.36 -4.43 9.21
CA THR A 71 -7.76 -4.66 10.53
C THR A 71 -7.83 -3.46 11.46
N THR A 72 -7.71 -2.26 10.90
CA THR A 72 -7.73 -1.01 11.69
C THR A 72 -9.04 -0.86 12.45
N GLY A 73 -10.19 -1.19 11.84
CA GLY A 73 -11.50 -1.14 12.48
C GLY A 73 -11.63 -2.13 13.64
N THR A 74 -11.27 -3.40 13.42
CA THR A 74 -11.37 -4.43 14.48
C THR A 74 -10.40 -4.18 15.63
N THR A 75 -9.20 -3.69 15.34
CA THR A 75 -8.20 -3.33 16.36
C THR A 75 -8.68 -2.12 17.17
N ALA A 76 -9.24 -1.10 16.52
CA ALA A 76 -9.77 0.08 17.21
C ALA A 76 -10.93 -0.29 18.17
N GLN A 77 -11.81 -1.20 17.75
CA GLN A 77 -12.90 -1.70 18.60
C GLN A 77 -12.38 -2.49 19.81
N ALA A 78 -11.44 -3.42 19.60
CA ALA A 78 -10.86 -4.22 20.69
C ALA A 78 -10.09 -3.35 21.70
N LEU A 79 -9.31 -2.39 21.19
CA LEU A 79 -8.57 -1.45 22.03
C LEU A 79 -9.53 -0.51 22.80
N GLY A 80 -10.61 -0.05 22.16
CA GLY A 80 -11.64 0.75 22.80
C GLY A 80 -12.38 0.01 23.93
N ALA A 81 -12.53 -1.31 23.81
CA ALA A 81 -13.09 -2.19 24.84
C ALA A 81 -12.09 -2.55 25.95
N LYS A 82 -10.82 -2.09 25.87
CA LYS A 82 -9.69 -2.50 26.74
C LYS A 82 -9.45 -4.02 26.77
N ASP A 83 -9.82 -4.70 25.68
CA ASP A 83 -9.59 -6.13 25.50
C ASP A 83 -8.23 -6.35 24.81
N TYR A 84 -7.19 -6.39 25.65
CA TYR A 84 -5.81 -6.52 25.19
C TYR A 84 -5.52 -7.90 24.60
N ASP A 85 -6.15 -8.95 25.11
CA ASP A 85 -5.99 -10.32 24.60
C ASP A 85 -6.54 -10.42 23.17
N ARG A 86 -7.72 -9.85 22.93
CA ARG A 86 -8.29 -9.78 21.58
C ARG A 86 -7.47 -8.91 20.64
N THR A 87 -6.90 -7.83 21.14
CA THR A 87 -5.99 -6.96 20.35
C THR A 87 -4.74 -7.74 19.91
N LEU A 88 -4.14 -8.53 20.80
CA LEU A 88 -2.99 -9.37 20.50
C LEU A 88 -3.34 -10.48 19.48
N LEU A 89 -4.50 -11.12 19.64
CA LEU A 89 -5.00 -12.12 18.68
C LEU A 89 -5.20 -11.53 17.29
N ILE A 90 -5.76 -10.32 17.19
CA ILE A 90 -5.90 -9.60 15.91
C ILE A 90 -4.52 -9.33 15.31
N LEU A 91 -3.55 -8.88 16.10
CA LEU A 91 -2.19 -8.63 15.63
C LEU A 91 -1.53 -9.90 15.10
N LEU A 92 -1.54 -11.00 15.86
CA LEU A 92 -0.91 -12.25 15.46
C LEU A 92 -1.57 -12.83 14.20
N ARG A 93 -2.90 -12.87 14.15
CA ARG A 93 -3.63 -13.43 13.01
C ARG A 93 -3.35 -12.65 11.73
N ASN A 94 -3.50 -11.33 11.78
CA ASN A 94 -3.32 -10.51 10.58
C ASN A 94 -1.85 -10.34 10.21
N GLY A 95 -0.95 -10.34 11.20
CA GLY A 95 0.50 -10.38 10.97
C GLY A 95 0.91 -11.67 10.26
N LEU A 96 0.39 -12.83 10.69
CA LEU A 96 0.65 -14.11 10.03
C LEU A 96 0.11 -14.13 8.60
N ILE A 97 -1.11 -13.64 8.38
CA ILE A 97 -1.70 -13.53 7.03
C ILE A 97 -0.82 -12.63 6.14
N ALA A 98 -0.43 -11.44 6.64
CA ALA A 98 0.42 -10.52 5.90
C ALA A 98 1.78 -11.14 5.53
N LEU A 99 2.37 -11.90 6.46
CA LEU A 99 3.64 -12.58 6.25
C LEU A 99 3.52 -13.71 5.22
N ILE A 100 2.47 -14.53 5.30
CA ILE A 100 2.20 -15.59 4.32
C ILE A 100 1.95 -15.00 2.94
N VAL A 101 1.13 -13.94 2.84
CA VAL A 101 0.85 -13.25 1.57
C VAL A 101 2.14 -12.65 1.00
N GLY A 102 2.94 -11.97 1.82
CA GLY A 102 4.21 -11.39 1.39
C GLY A 102 5.20 -12.44 0.88
N LEU A 103 5.36 -13.55 1.61
CA LEU A 103 6.18 -14.67 1.17
C LEU A 103 5.65 -15.32 -0.12
N THR A 104 4.33 -15.45 -0.24
CA THR A 104 3.71 -16.01 -1.45
C THR A 104 3.99 -15.13 -2.66
N ILE A 105 3.89 -13.80 -2.53
CA ILE A 105 4.23 -12.86 -3.61
C ILE A 105 5.72 -12.98 -3.98
N LEU A 106 6.62 -13.07 -2.98
CA LEU A 106 8.06 -13.24 -3.23
C LEU A 106 8.37 -14.55 -3.94
N LEU A 107 7.74 -15.66 -3.55
CA LEU A 107 7.91 -16.96 -4.20
C LEU A 107 7.35 -16.96 -5.61
N LEU A 108 6.21 -16.28 -5.83
CA LEU A 108 5.56 -16.15 -7.13
C LEU A 108 6.07 -14.98 -7.96
N GLN A 109 7.16 -14.31 -7.58
CA GLN A 109 7.66 -13.14 -8.29
C GLN A 109 7.93 -13.41 -9.78
N TYR A 110 8.42 -14.61 -10.10
CA TYR A 110 8.75 -15.01 -11.47
C TYR A 110 7.50 -15.25 -12.32
N PRO A 111 6.52 -16.09 -11.93
CA PRO A 111 5.29 -16.24 -12.68
C PRO A 111 4.46 -14.94 -12.73
N LEU A 112 4.47 -14.13 -11.67
CA LEU A 112 3.81 -12.81 -11.68
C LEU A 112 4.43 -11.86 -12.71
N ARG A 113 5.75 -11.92 -12.89
CA ARG A 113 6.46 -11.14 -13.90
C ARG A 113 6.08 -11.56 -15.31
N GLU A 114 6.07 -12.87 -15.60
CA GLU A 114 5.66 -13.37 -16.92
C GLU A 114 4.20 -13.03 -17.24
N LEU A 115 3.28 -13.31 -16.30
CA LEU A 115 1.86 -12.95 -16.45
C LEU A 115 1.66 -11.45 -16.61
N GLY A 116 2.42 -10.63 -15.89
CA GLY A 116 2.36 -9.18 -16.01
C GLY A 116 2.75 -8.69 -17.40
N PHE A 117 3.83 -9.24 -17.98
CA PHE A 117 4.24 -8.87 -19.33
C PHE A 117 3.28 -9.36 -20.39
N THR A 118 2.74 -10.58 -20.28
CA THR A 118 1.76 -11.08 -21.25
C THR A 118 0.47 -10.27 -21.25
N LEU A 119 -0.03 -9.87 -20.06
CA LEU A 119 -1.20 -8.99 -19.93
C LEU A 119 -0.99 -7.62 -20.57
N ILE A 120 0.20 -7.01 -20.37
CA ILE A 120 0.54 -5.71 -20.94
C ILE A 120 0.69 -5.80 -22.47
N SER A 121 1.32 -6.85 -22.99
CA SER A 121 1.44 -7.09 -24.43
C SER A 121 0.06 -7.31 -25.08
N ALA A 122 -0.81 -8.11 -24.45
CA ALA A 122 -2.16 -8.34 -24.93
C ALA A 122 -2.98 -7.03 -24.98
N THR A 123 -2.82 -6.13 -24.01
CA THR A 123 -3.51 -4.82 -24.05
C THR A 123 -2.99 -3.92 -25.17
N ALA A 124 -1.70 -4.01 -25.52
CA ALA A 124 -1.15 -3.27 -26.67
C ALA A 124 -1.72 -3.81 -28.00
N GLU A 125 -1.82 -5.12 -28.16
CA GLU A 125 -2.39 -5.77 -29.35
C GLU A 125 -3.89 -5.48 -29.49
N VAL A 126 -4.66 -5.55 -28.40
CA VAL A 126 -6.09 -5.19 -28.38
C VAL A 126 -6.30 -3.71 -28.71
N LYS A 127 -5.41 -2.83 -28.26
CA LYS A 127 -5.49 -1.39 -28.58
C LYS A 127 -5.25 -1.12 -30.08
N ILE A 128 -4.34 -1.86 -30.71
CA ILE A 128 -4.10 -1.78 -32.16
C ILE A 128 -5.33 -2.30 -32.92
N ALA A 129 -5.88 -3.45 -32.53
CA ALA A 129 -7.08 -4.02 -33.16
C ALA A 129 -8.34 -3.13 -33.01
N GLY A 130 -8.44 -2.35 -31.94
CA GLY A 130 -9.53 -1.40 -31.72
C GLY A 130 -9.37 -0.05 -32.44
N GLN A 131 -8.20 0.25 -33.00
CA GLN A 131 -7.97 1.44 -33.83
C GLN A 131 -8.24 1.19 -35.32
N ASP A 132 -8.33 -0.09 -35.73
CA ASP A 132 -8.69 -0.52 -37.09
C ASP A 132 -10.21 -0.60 -37.32
N TYR A 133 -11.01 -0.11 -36.36
CA TYR A 133 -12.48 0.06 -36.43
C TYR A 133 -12.87 1.51 -36.13
#